data_AF-A0AAU6VYX5-F1
#
_entry.id   AF-A0AAU6VYX5-F1
#
_cell.length_a   1.000
_cell.length_b   1.000
_cell.length_c   1.000
_cell.angle_alpha   90.00
_cell.angle_beta   90.00
_cell.angle_gamma   90.00
#
_symmetry.space_group_name_H-M   'P 1'
#
loop_
_entity.id
_entity.type
_entity.pdbx_description
1 polymer ?
#
loop_
_entity_poly.entity_id
_entity_poly.type
_entity_poly.pdbx_seq_one_letter_code
_entity_poly.pdbx_strand_id
1 'polypeptide(L)'
;MTTYTFKIDPCKPEDGYGWQLRYFEDGWEIPGEELFVLPVDVPELVEREYDTARVTGELWVEAMTGRPYPSQEQPPEKDENQLSLWGDEDTEQ
;
A
#
# COMPACT_ATOMS: atom_id res chain seq x y z
N MET A 1 4.42 24.94 -8.59
CA MET A 1 4.09 24.38 -7.26
C MET A 1 4.71 23.00 -7.27
N THR A 2 5.52 22.69 -6.27
CA THR A 2 6.15 21.37 -6.14
C THR A 2 5.09 20.33 -5.85
N THR A 3 5.14 19.19 -6.53
CA THR A 3 4.22 18.07 -6.34
C THR A 3 4.92 16.99 -5.53
N TYR A 4 4.36 16.65 -4.37
CA TYR A 4 4.86 15.57 -3.52
C TYR A 4 3.92 14.36 -3.64
N THR A 5 4.50 13.18 -3.84
CA THR A 5 3.76 11.91 -3.97
C THR A 5 4.55 10.77 -3.32
N PHE A 6 3.90 9.64 -3.08
CA PHE A 6 4.55 8.43 -2.56
C PHE A 6 4.09 7.20 -3.35
N LYS A 7 4.85 6.10 -3.21
CA LYS A 7 4.50 4.77 -3.70
C LYS A 7 4.80 3.72 -2.65
N ILE A 8 4.01 2.65 -2.67
CA ILE A 8 4.20 1.48 -1.83
C ILE A 8 4.49 0.31 -2.75
N ASP A 9 5.64 -0.31 -2.57
CA ASP A 9 6.07 -1.47 -3.34
C ASP A 9 6.27 -2.66 -2.38
N PRO A 10 6.08 -3.90 -2.83
CA PRO A 10 6.44 -5.05 -2.01
C PRO A 10 7.96 -5.04 -1.74
N CYS A 11 8.35 -5.46 -0.53
CA CYS A 11 9.76 -5.63 -0.19
C CYS A 11 10.44 -6.61 -1.16
N LYS A 12 11.74 -6.40 -1.38
CA LYS A 12 12.54 -7.36 -2.13
C LYS A 12 12.62 -8.68 -1.34
N PRO A 13 12.79 -9.83 -2.03
CA PRO A 13 12.91 -11.13 -1.36
C PRO A 13 14.04 -11.21 -0.32
N GLU A 14 15.08 -10.38 -0.46
CA GLU A 14 16.21 -10.29 0.46
C GLU A 14 15.90 -9.55 1.77
N ASP A 15 14.91 -8.65 1.75
CA ASP A 15 14.52 -7.81 2.87
C ASP A 15 13.34 -8.39 3.68
N GLY A 16 12.71 -9.46 3.16
CA GLY A 16 11.61 -10.17 3.80
C GLY A 16 10.25 -9.95 3.14
N TYR A 17 9.18 -10.29 3.85
CA TYR A 17 7.80 -10.06 3.43
C TYR A 17 7.34 -8.71 3.96
N GLY A 18 6.62 -7.90 3.17
CA GLY A 18 6.15 -6.59 3.63
C GLY A 18 6.17 -5.53 2.55
N TRP A 19 6.25 -4.26 2.97
CA TRP A 19 6.08 -3.11 2.09
C TRP A 19 7.19 -2.07 2.27
N GLN A 20 7.62 -1.48 1.15
CA GLN A 20 8.57 -0.40 1.07
C GLN A 20 7.84 0.87 0.63
N LEU A 21 7.91 1.90 1.46
CA LEU A 21 7.37 3.23 1.16
C LEU A 21 8.47 4.11 0.56
N ARG A 22 8.20 4.64 -0.64
CA ARG A 22 9.12 5.51 -1.39
C ARG A 22 8.49 6.87 -1.66
N TYR A 23 9.29 7.92 -1.54
CA TYR A 23 8.83 9.30 -1.63
C TYR A 23 9.32 9.98 -2.91
N PHE A 24 8.53 10.90 -3.44
CA PHE A 24 8.83 11.60 -4.69
C PHE A 24 8.54 13.10 -4.60
N GLU A 25 9.45 13.91 -5.13
CA GLU A 25 9.32 15.36 -5.30
C GLU A 25 9.38 15.69 -6.81
N ASP A 26 8.34 16.31 -7.36
CA ASP A 26 8.22 16.63 -8.79
C ASP A 26 8.49 15.41 -9.71
N GLY A 27 8.12 14.21 -9.22
CA GLY A 27 8.32 12.93 -9.92
C GLY A 27 9.71 12.32 -9.76
N TRP A 28 10.62 12.97 -9.03
CA TRP A 28 11.94 12.45 -8.70
C TRP A 28 11.92 11.75 -7.34
N GLU A 29 12.43 10.52 -7.29
CA GLU A 29 12.55 9.78 -6.03
C GLU A 29 13.55 10.50 -5.12
N ILE A 30 13.11 10.80 -3.90
CA ILE A 30 13.97 11.43 -2.90
C ILE A 30 14.61 10.36 -1.99
N PRO A 31 15.83 10.58 -1.50
CA PRO A 31 16.46 9.65 -0.57
C PRO A 31 15.67 9.57 0.75
N GLY A 32 15.20 8.37 1.07
CA GLY A 32 14.40 8.09 2.25
C GLY A 32 13.43 6.97 1.91
N GLU A 33 13.63 5.81 2.52
CA GLU A 33 12.72 4.67 2.41
C GLU A 33 12.32 4.24 3.82
N GLU A 34 11.05 3.87 3.96
CA GLU A 34 10.55 3.24 5.18
C GLU A 34 10.14 1.81 4.86
N LEU A 35 10.67 0.87 5.64
CA LEU A 35 10.44 -0.56 5.47
C LEU A 35 9.48 -1.06 6.54
N PHE A 36 8.37 -1.63 6.10
CA PHE A 36 7.35 -2.28 6.92
C PHE A 36 7.48 -3.79 6.71
N VAL A 37 8.46 -4.40 7.40
CA VAL A 37 8.83 -5.81 7.23
C VAL A 37 8.12 -6.69 8.25
N LEU A 38 7.54 -7.78 7.77
CA LEU A 38 6.90 -8.82 8.55
C LEU A 38 7.80 -10.05 8.70
N PRO A 39 7.85 -10.64 9.91
CA PRO A 39 8.64 -11.85 10.15
C PRO A 39 8.01 -13.11 9.56
N VAL A 40 6.73 -13.07 9.17
CA VAL A 40 5.95 -14.21 8.66
C VAL A 40 4.93 -13.74 7.62
N ASP A 41 4.64 -14.60 6.64
CA ASP A 41 3.62 -14.38 5.62
C ASP A 41 2.21 -14.69 6.17
N VAL A 42 1.69 -13.77 6.99
CA VAL A 42 0.33 -13.84 7.56
C VAL A 42 -0.51 -12.75 6.89
N PRO A 43 -1.53 -13.11 6.07
CA PRO A 43 -2.28 -12.14 5.26
C PRO A 43 -2.84 -10.94 6.03
N GLU A 44 -3.36 -11.17 7.23
CA GLU A 44 -3.94 -10.10 8.08
C GLU A 44 -2.87 -9.09 8.55
N LEU A 45 -1.64 -9.56 8.77
CA LEU A 45 -0.52 -8.68 9.10
C LEU A 45 -0.03 -7.96 7.85
N VAL A 46 -0.03 -8.62 6.70
CA VAL A 46 0.34 -8.01 5.41
C VAL A 46 -0.58 -6.84 5.06
N GLU A 47 -1.90 -7.02 5.21
CA GLU A 47 -2.89 -5.96 4.99
C GLU A 47 -2.71 -4.80 5.98
N ARG A 48 -2.49 -5.11 7.27
CA ARG A 48 -2.23 -4.08 8.29
C ARG A 48 -0.97 -3.26 8.02
N GLU A 49 0.13 -3.90 7.62
CA GLU A 49 1.37 -3.20 7.30
C GLU A 49 1.24 -2.38 6.01
N TYR A 50 0.43 -2.83 5.04
CA TYR A 50 0.10 -2.03 3.86
C TYR A 50 -0.62 -0.75 4.25
N ASP A 51 -1.64 -0.87 5.10
CA ASP A 51 -2.38 0.29 5.59
C ASP A 51 -1.50 1.24 6.40
N THR A 52 -0.55 0.69 7.17
CA THR A 52 0.43 1.49 7.90
C THR A 52 1.33 2.27 6.94
N ALA A 53 1.88 1.62 5.91
CA ALA A 53 2.68 2.28 4.87
C ALA A 53 1.88 3.37 4.13
N ARG A 54 0.60 3.11 3.84
CA ARG A 54 -0.31 4.07 3.20
C ARG A 54 -0.52 5.31 4.05
N VAL A 55 -0.93 5.14 5.30
CA VAL A 55 -1.17 6.27 6.20
C VAL A 55 0.11 7.08 6.42
N THR A 56 1.27 6.42 6.55
CA THR A 56 2.56 7.11 6.67
C THR A 56 2.88 7.95 5.42
N GLY A 57 2.65 7.39 4.22
CA GLY A 57 2.83 8.11 2.96
C GLY A 57 1.91 9.32 2.83
N GLU A 58 0.64 9.17 3.19
CA GLU A 58 -0.35 10.26 3.22
C GLU A 58 0.11 11.39 4.15
N LEU A 59 0.45 11.06 5.40
CA LEU A 59 0.93 12.02 6.40
C LEU A 59 2.20 12.75 5.96
N TRP A 60 3.10 12.07 5.24
CA TRP A 60 4.28 12.71 4.68
C TRP A 60 3.91 13.77 3.64
N VAL A 61 3.01 13.48 2.69
CA VAL A 61 2.58 14.48 1.71
C VAL A 61 1.85 15.64 2.39
N GLU A 62 1.06 15.38 3.42
CA GLU A 62 0.41 16.43 4.21
C GLU A 62 1.43 17.36 4.86
N ALA A 63 2.48 16.79 5.47
CA ALA A 63 3.55 17.55 6.10
C ALA A 63 4.31 18.43 5.08
N MET A 64 4.55 17.93 3.87
CA MET A 64 5.28 18.66 2.83
C MET A 64 4.44 19.74 2.14
N THR A 65 3.14 19.52 2.00
CA THR A 65 2.24 20.44 1.28
C THR A 65 1.47 21.39 2.18
N GLY A 66 1.35 21.07 3.48
CA GLY A 66 0.48 21.77 4.43
C GLY A 66 -1.01 21.60 4.13
N ARG A 67 -1.39 20.59 3.35
CA ARG A 67 -2.76 20.32 2.91
C ARG A 67 -3.09 18.85 3.18
N PRO A 68 -4.35 18.53 3.55
CA PRO A 68 -4.74 17.14 3.71
C PRO A 68 -4.54 16.37 2.41
N TYR A 69 -4.02 15.15 2.49
CA TYR A 69 -3.91 14.26 1.35
C TYR A 69 -5.34 13.88 0.97
N PRO A 70 -5.72 13.93 -0.31
CA PRO A 70 -7.04 13.47 -0.70
C PRO A 70 -7.10 11.98 -0.31
N SER A 71 -7.89 11.65 0.72
CA SER A 71 -8.19 10.26 1.08
C SER A 71 -8.91 9.65 -0.10
N GLN A 72 -8.14 9.07 -1.03
CA GLN A 72 -8.71 8.20 -2.03
C GLN A 72 -9.05 6.94 -1.27
N GLU A 73 -10.33 6.80 -0.91
CA GLU A 73 -10.94 5.48 -0.76
C GLU A 73 -10.89 4.80 -2.15
N GLN A 74 -9.69 4.46 -2.63
CA GLN A 74 -9.53 3.47 -3.68
C GLN A 74 -9.37 2.15 -2.94
N PRO A 75 -10.44 1.34 -2.83
CA PRO A 75 -10.22 -0.07 -2.52
C PRO A 75 -9.19 -0.61 -3.53
N PRO A 76 -8.29 -1.51 -3.12
CA PRO A 76 -7.37 -2.13 -4.07
C PRO A 76 -8.20 -2.64 -5.25
N GLU A 77 -7.79 -2.29 -6.47
CA GLU A 77 -8.35 -2.91 -7.67
C GLU A 77 -8.26 -4.41 -7.46
N LYS A 78 -9.41 -5.05 -7.29
CA LYS A 78 -9.52 -6.48 -7.14
C LYS A 78 -8.95 -7.05 -8.43
N ASP A 79 -7.76 -7.64 -8.37
CA ASP A 79 -7.16 -8.27 -9.53
C ASP A 79 -8.16 -9.33 -10.04
N GLU A 80 -8.74 -9.07 -11.20
CA GLU A 80 -9.80 -9.88 -11.79
C GLU A 80 -9.31 -11.30 -12.15
N ASN A 81 -8.01 -11.58 -11.98
CA ASN A 81 -7.40 -12.90 -12.13
C ASN A 81 -7.40 -13.74 -10.84
N GLN A 82 -7.89 -13.23 -9.70
CA GLN A 82 -8.19 -14.07 -8.53
C GLN A 82 -9.53 -14.80 -8.72
N LEU A 83 -9.48 -15.78 -9.62
CA LEU A 83 -10.31 -16.99 -9.72
C LEU A 83 -11.52 -17.04 -8.79
N SER A 84 -12.71 -16.89 -9.40
CA SER A 84 -13.98 -17.41 -8.89
C SER A 84 -13.84 -18.87 -8.45
N LEU A 85 -13.75 -19.09 -7.15
CA LEU A 85 -13.64 -20.43 -6.57
C LEU A 85 -14.49 -20.55 -5.31
N TRP A 86 -15.73 -20.07 -5.39
CA TRP A 86 -16.83 -20.55 -4.56
C TRP A 86 -18.02 -20.70 -5.49
N GLY A 87 -18.25 -21.94 -5.92
CA GLY A 87 -19.41 -22.32 -6.70
C GLY A 87 -20.68 -22.10 -5.88
N ASP A 88 -21.67 -21.51 -6.53
CA ASP A 88 -23.07 -21.68 -6.17
C ASP A 88 -23.37 -23.18 -6.07
N GLU A 89 -23.54 -23.68 -4.85
CA GLU A 89 -24.34 -24.89 -4.62
C GLU A 89 -25.72 -24.45 -4.14
N ASP A 90 -26.65 -24.51 -5.09
CA ASP A 90 -28.10 -24.63 -5.01
C ASP A 90 -28.74 -24.57 -3.61
N THR A 91 -29.57 -23.54 -3.41
CA THR A 91 -30.58 -23.52 -2.36
C THR A 91 -31.86 -24.19 -2.89
N GLU A 92 -32.10 -25.44 -2.50
CA GLU A 92 -33.42 -26.07 -2.51
C GLU A 92 -33.87 -26.36 -1.07
N GLN A 93 -34.91 -25.65 -0.61
CA GLN A 93 -36.18 -26.22 -0.13
C GLN A 93 -37.18 -25.15 0.33
#